data_AF-A0A9J6GBT5-F1
#
_entry.id   AF-A0A9J6GBT5-F1
#
_cell.length_a   1.000
_cell.length_b   1.000
_cell.length_c   1.000
_cell.angle_alpha   90.00
_cell.angle_beta   90.00
_cell.angle_gamma   90.00
#
_symmetry.space_group_name_H-M   'P 1'
#
loop_
_entity.id
_entity.type
_entity.pdbx_description
1 polymer ?
#
loop_
_entity_poly.entity_id
_entity_poly.type
_entity_poly.pdbx_seq_one_letter_code
_entity_poly.pdbx_strand_id
1 'polypeptide(L)'
;MVSHNISYFTEFIRLWNNAFFSSDSVIITFTETVTGIPKMLLELVACTHIWHFAFYRCKFRHISFNVIPHMKSIQHLQFSQSPFETVHPEAFDLIPSVKKIFLTSTKLPSVPEAIFSLKTLACVNMS
;
A
#
# COMPACT_ATOMS: atom_id res chain seq x y z
N MET A 1 2.58 -20.37 -26.25
CA MET A 1 2.71 -19.01 -25.65
C MET A 1 1.45 -18.58 -24.89
N VAL A 2 0.84 -19.44 -24.05
CA VAL A 2 -0.41 -19.12 -23.30
C VAL A 2 -0.22 -19.27 -21.77
N SER A 3 0.91 -19.80 -21.31
CA SER A 3 1.13 -20.14 -19.89
C SER A 3 1.44 -18.95 -18.98
N HIS A 4 1.96 -17.84 -19.51
CA HIS A 4 2.36 -16.71 -18.66
C HIS A 4 1.16 -15.90 -18.16
N ASN A 5 0.12 -15.70 -19.00
CA ASN A 5 -1.07 -14.92 -18.61
C ASN A 5 -1.93 -15.59 -17.54
N ILE A 6 -2.01 -16.93 -17.55
CA ILE A 6 -2.77 -17.67 -16.54
C ILE A 6 -2.09 -17.55 -15.18
N SER A 7 -0.75 -17.59 -15.12
CA SER A 7 0.01 -17.46 -13.88
C SER A 7 -0.21 -16.12 -13.18
N TYR A 8 -0.14 -14.99 -13.92
CA TYR A 8 -0.42 -13.66 -13.36
C TYR A 8 -1.87 -13.51 -12.90
N PHE A 9 -2.82 -14.11 -13.63
CA PHE A 9 -4.23 -14.07 -13.26
C PHE A 9 -4.53 -14.93 -12.03
N THR A 10 -3.96 -16.13 -11.93
CA THR A 10 -4.10 -16.96 -10.73
C THR A 10 -3.43 -16.33 -9.53
N GLU A 11 -2.24 -15.74 -9.71
CA GLU A 11 -1.58 -15.00 -8.65
C GLU A 11 -2.43 -13.78 -8.27
N PHE A 12 -2.97 -13.02 -9.22
CA PHE A 12 -3.89 -11.92 -8.97
C PHE A 12 -5.15 -12.35 -8.18
N ILE A 13 -5.81 -13.45 -8.54
CA ILE A 13 -6.96 -13.98 -7.80
C ILE A 13 -6.55 -14.45 -6.39
N ARG A 14 -5.37 -15.07 -6.25
CA ARG A 14 -4.82 -15.48 -4.95
C ARG A 14 -4.46 -14.28 -4.07
N LEU A 15 -3.94 -13.22 -4.67
CA LEU A 15 -3.66 -11.92 -4.04
C LEU A 15 -4.97 -11.25 -3.61
N TRP A 16 -6.00 -11.32 -4.45
CA TRP A 16 -7.32 -10.73 -4.22
C TRP A 16 -8.13 -11.45 -3.14
N ASN A 17 -8.09 -12.79 -3.11
CA ASN A 17 -8.83 -13.60 -2.14
C ASN A 17 -8.48 -13.32 -0.67
N ASN A 18 -7.33 -12.70 -0.40
CA ASN A 18 -6.91 -12.34 0.95
C ASN A 18 -7.16 -10.86 1.31
N ALA A 19 -7.74 -10.09 0.38
CA ALA A 19 -8.18 -8.73 0.67
C ALA A 19 -9.55 -8.76 1.36
N PHE A 20 -9.64 -8.13 2.53
CA PHE A 20 -10.90 -7.96 3.26
C PHE A 20 -11.46 -6.57 3.01
N PHE A 21 -12.72 -6.50 2.59
CA PHE A 21 -13.44 -5.27 2.29
C PHE A 21 -14.49 -5.01 3.37
N SER A 22 -14.46 -3.82 3.97
CA SER A 22 -15.64 -3.22 4.59
C SER A 22 -16.18 -2.13 3.66
N SER A 23 -17.32 -1.51 3.99
CA SER A 23 -17.88 -0.40 3.19
C SER A 23 -16.91 0.78 3.02
N ASP A 24 -15.93 0.88 3.90
CA ASP A 24 -15.18 2.10 4.21
C ASP A 24 -13.65 1.88 4.24
N SER A 25 -13.23 0.62 4.33
CA SER A 25 -11.84 0.24 4.48
C SER A 25 -11.49 -0.98 3.65
N VAL A 26 -10.23 -1.04 3.22
CA VAL A 26 -9.64 -2.24 2.62
C VAL A 26 -8.37 -2.59 3.35
N ILE A 27 -8.34 -3.84 3.81
CA ILE A 27 -7.16 -4.45 4.42
C ILE A 27 -6.67 -5.52 3.47
N ILE A 28 -5.48 -5.29 2.95
CA ILE A 28 -4.78 -6.22 2.09
C ILE A 28 -3.82 -7.02 2.95
N THR A 29 -4.03 -8.32 2.99
CA THR A 29 -3.05 -9.26 3.53
C THR A 29 -2.43 -10.04 2.39
N PHE A 30 -1.12 -10.02 2.28
CA PHE A 30 -0.41 -10.89 1.35
C PHE A 30 0.22 -12.04 2.12
N THR A 31 0.04 -13.25 1.58
CA THR A 31 0.83 -14.41 2.03
C THR A 31 2.26 -14.26 1.53
N GLU A 32 3.13 -15.09 2.10
CA GLU A 32 4.59 -15.00 2.14
C GLU A 32 5.39 -14.84 0.83
N THR A 33 4.77 -14.68 -0.33
CA THR A 33 5.44 -14.67 -1.63
C THR A 33 5.40 -13.31 -2.34
N VAL A 34 4.66 -12.32 -1.83
CA VAL A 34 4.43 -11.07 -2.57
C VAL A 34 5.54 -10.07 -2.30
N THR A 35 6.40 -9.90 -3.29
CA THR A 35 7.57 -9.02 -3.24
C THR A 35 7.29 -7.60 -3.76
N GLY A 36 6.19 -7.40 -4.50
CA GLY A 36 5.83 -6.12 -5.11
C GLY A 36 4.38 -5.70 -4.86
N ILE A 37 4.15 -4.41 -4.65
CA ILE A 37 2.82 -3.83 -4.46
C ILE A 37 2.02 -3.98 -5.76
N PRO A 38 0.82 -4.60 -5.75
CA PRO A 38 0.07 -4.85 -6.97
C PRO A 38 -0.62 -3.58 -7.48
N LYS A 39 0.06 -2.85 -8.36
CA LYS A 39 -0.41 -1.58 -8.94
C LYS A 39 -1.83 -1.65 -9.50
N MET A 40 -2.18 -2.70 -10.25
CA MET A 40 -3.52 -2.86 -10.83
C MET A 40 -4.62 -2.93 -9.77
N LEU A 41 -4.36 -3.57 -8.62
CA LEU A 41 -5.30 -3.58 -7.50
C LEU A 41 -5.46 -2.18 -6.91
N LEU A 42 -4.36 -1.44 -6.77
CA LEU A 42 -4.42 -0.06 -6.28
C LEU A 42 -5.19 0.86 -7.23
N GLU A 43 -5.09 0.65 -8.55
CA GLU A 43 -5.86 1.39 -9.54
C GLU A 43 -7.37 1.12 -9.42
N LEU A 44 -7.77 -0.12 -9.14
CA LEU A 44 -9.17 -0.44 -8.84
C LEU A 44 -9.66 0.26 -7.58
N VAL A 45 -8.85 0.24 -6.50
CA VAL A 45 -9.19 0.90 -5.24
C VAL A 45 -9.20 2.43 -5.38
N ALA A 46 -8.36 3.00 -6.24
CA ALA A 46 -8.29 4.44 -6.48
C ALA A 46 -9.62 5.04 -6.98
N CYS A 47 -10.44 4.23 -7.65
CA CYS A 47 -11.75 4.60 -8.17
C CYS A 47 -12.90 4.45 -7.16
N THR A 48 -12.60 4.20 -5.88
CA THR A 48 -13.59 3.96 -4.82
C THR A 48 -13.65 5.08 -3.78
N HIS A 49 -14.59 4.96 -2.84
CA HIS A 49 -14.72 5.84 -1.66
C HIS A 49 -13.94 5.35 -0.44
N ILE A 50 -13.05 4.36 -0.61
CA ILE A 50 -12.27 3.79 0.49
C ILE A 50 -11.36 4.87 1.08
N TRP A 51 -11.49 5.10 2.38
CA TRP A 51 -10.70 6.10 3.11
C TRP A 51 -9.64 5.48 4.01
N HIS A 52 -9.76 4.20 4.35
CA HIS A 52 -8.72 3.46 5.08
C HIS A 52 -8.15 2.35 4.19
N PHE A 53 -6.84 2.37 4.01
CA PHE A 53 -6.12 1.36 3.26
C PHE A 53 -4.95 0.79 4.05
N ALA A 54 -4.91 -0.52 4.23
CA ALA A 54 -3.90 -1.18 5.05
C ALA A 54 -3.23 -2.33 4.29
N PHE A 55 -1.91 -2.45 4.44
CA PHE A 55 -1.11 -3.59 4.04
C PHE A 55 -0.63 -4.33 5.29
N TYR A 56 -0.97 -5.60 5.39
CA TYR A 56 -0.61 -6.46 6.52
C TYR A 56 0.23 -7.65 6.05
N ARG A 57 1.33 -7.92 6.76
CA ARG A 57 2.23 -9.06 6.49
C ARG A 57 2.78 -9.14 5.06
N CYS A 58 2.97 -7.99 4.42
CA CYS A 58 3.43 -7.95 3.05
C CYS A 58 4.97 -7.99 3.00
N LYS A 59 5.58 -8.83 2.15
CA LYS A 59 7.05 -8.94 2.06
C LYS A 59 7.71 -7.88 1.17
N PHE A 60 7.10 -6.70 1.07
CA PHE A 60 7.64 -5.58 0.33
C PHE A 60 8.90 -5.06 1.02
N ARG A 61 9.99 -4.91 0.26
CA ARG A 61 11.24 -4.31 0.76
C ARG A 61 11.32 -2.82 0.48
N HIS A 62 10.67 -2.35 -0.59
CA HIS A 62 10.77 -0.97 -1.03
C HIS A 62 9.40 -0.46 -1.50
N ILE A 63 9.11 0.81 -1.26
CA ILE A 63 7.99 1.53 -1.91
C ILE A 63 8.59 2.42 -2.99
N SER A 64 8.42 2.04 -4.26
CA SER A 64 8.96 2.77 -5.41
C SER A 64 8.11 3.97 -5.80
N PHE A 65 8.68 4.87 -6.61
CA PHE A 65 7.94 5.97 -7.24
C PHE A 65 6.73 5.46 -8.04
N ASN A 66 5.60 6.18 -7.94
CA ASN A 66 4.40 5.95 -8.75
C ASN A 66 3.81 4.51 -8.66
N VAL A 67 4.14 3.78 -7.58
CA VAL A 67 3.53 2.48 -7.32
C VAL A 67 2.12 2.63 -6.76
N ILE A 68 1.89 3.68 -5.96
CA ILE A 68 0.58 4.08 -5.47
C ILE A 68 -0.02 5.08 -6.49
N PRO A 69 -1.16 4.76 -7.11
CA PRO A 69 -1.81 5.65 -8.08
C PRO A 69 -2.46 6.84 -7.37
N HIS A 70 -3.13 7.68 -8.14
CA HIS A 70 -3.84 8.83 -7.57
C HIS A 70 -5.07 8.39 -6.77
N MET A 71 -4.98 8.36 -5.45
CA MET A 71 -6.05 7.91 -4.54
C MET A 71 -6.57 9.09 -3.71
N LYS A 72 -7.56 9.81 -4.26
CA LYS A 72 -8.10 11.05 -3.67
C LYS A 72 -8.87 10.82 -2.36
N SER A 73 -9.41 9.62 -2.17
CA SER A 73 -10.28 9.30 -1.02
C SER A 73 -9.51 8.80 0.20
N ILE A 74 -8.27 8.31 0.05
CA ILE A 74 -7.52 7.73 1.16
C ILE A 74 -7.17 8.81 2.18
N GLN A 75 -7.52 8.53 3.43
CA GLN A 75 -7.18 9.36 4.58
C GLN A 75 -6.23 8.61 5.53
N HIS A 76 -6.38 7.29 5.67
CA HIS A 76 -5.52 6.47 6.51
C HIS A 76 -4.78 5.44 5.67
N LEU A 77 -3.45 5.47 5.74
CA LEU A 77 -2.58 4.49 5.10
C LEU A 77 -1.81 3.74 6.18
N GLN A 78 -1.95 2.41 6.19
CA GLN A 78 -1.31 1.57 7.17
C GLN A 78 -0.44 0.51 6.50
N PHE A 79 0.74 0.32 7.06
CA PHE A 79 1.67 -0.73 6.74
C PHE A 79 2.06 -1.41 8.04
N SER A 80 1.75 -2.69 8.15
CA SER A 80 1.98 -3.45 9.38
C SER A 80 2.65 -4.78 9.06
N GLN A 81 3.66 -5.14 9.86
CA GLN A 81 4.43 -6.37 9.71
C GLN A 81 4.99 -6.54 8.29
N SER A 82 5.44 -5.44 7.70
CA SER A 82 5.95 -5.39 6.33
C SER A 82 7.39 -4.86 6.37
N PRO A 83 8.41 -5.65 5.95
CA PRO A 83 9.80 -5.36 6.22
C PRO A 83 10.37 -4.32 5.24
N PHE A 84 9.73 -3.15 5.13
CA PHE A 84 10.22 -2.05 4.29
C PHE A 84 11.57 -1.57 4.79
N GLU A 85 12.53 -1.47 3.88
CA GLU A 85 13.87 -0.97 4.11
C GLU A 85 14.02 0.45 3.54
N THR A 86 13.31 0.76 2.43
CA THR A 86 13.35 2.09 1.82
C THR A 86 12.00 2.52 1.26
N VAL A 87 11.79 3.83 1.16
CA VAL A 87 10.63 4.47 0.53
C VAL A 87 11.16 5.59 -0.35
N HIS A 88 10.74 5.61 -1.61
CA HIS A 88 11.12 6.66 -2.55
C HIS A 88 10.62 8.03 -2.06
N PRO A 89 11.38 9.14 -2.19
CA PRO A 89 10.99 10.45 -1.68
C PRO A 89 9.64 10.98 -2.19
N GLU A 90 9.24 10.59 -3.40
CA GLU A 90 7.98 10.98 -4.04
C GLU A 90 6.91 9.87 -4.00
N ALA A 91 7.08 8.84 -3.16
CA ALA A 91 6.18 7.68 -3.13
C ALA A 91 4.72 8.02 -2.77
N PHE A 92 4.49 9.13 -2.05
CA PHE A 92 3.19 9.52 -1.50
C PHE A 92 2.59 10.78 -2.14
N ASP A 93 3.17 11.29 -3.23
CA ASP A 93 2.72 12.54 -3.86
C ASP A 93 1.32 12.43 -4.50
N LEU A 94 0.89 11.20 -4.82
CA LEU A 94 -0.39 10.91 -5.47
C LEU A 94 -1.51 10.56 -4.47
N ILE A 95 -1.30 10.75 -3.17
CA ILE A 95 -2.31 10.50 -2.12
C ILE A 95 -2.54 11.76 -1.27
N PRO A 96 -3.07 12.84 -1.87
CA PRO A 96 -3.07 14.18 -1.27
C PRO A 96 -3.95 14.33 -0.01
N SER A 97 -4.85 13.38 0.23
CA SER A 97 -5.85 13.43 1.31
C SER A 97 -5.43 12.66 2.58
N VAL A 98 -4.21 12.11 2.61
CA VAL A 98 -3.74 11.27 3.73
C VAL A 98 -3.52 12.10 4.99
N LYS A 99 -4.26 11.75 6.03
CA LYS A 99 -4.22 12.35 7.36
C LYS A 99 -3.44 11.53 8.36
N LYS A 100 -3.40 10.20 8.20
CA LYS A 100 -2.74 9.29 9.14
C LYS A 100 -1.91 8.26 8.40
N ILE A 101 -0.68 8.10 8.84
CA ILE A 101 0.23 7.04 8.39
C ILE A 101 0.65 6.19 9.59
N PHE A 102 0.49 4.87 9.45
CA PHE A 102 0.95 3.89 10.42
C PHE A 102 1.98 2.98 9.76
N LEU A 103 3.22 3.01 10.25
CA LEU A 103 4.35 2.19 9.79
C LEU A 103 4.80 1.28 10.94
N THR A 104 3.99 0.27 11.26
CA THR A 104 4.21 -0.59 12.43
C THR A 104 4.99 -1.85 12.07
N SER A 105 6.01 -2.19 12.85
CA SER A 105 6.85 -3.37 12.62
C SER A 105 7.45 -3.38 11.20
N THR A 106 8.02 -2.25 10.79
CA THR A 106 8.79 -2.11 9.55
C THR A 106 10.30 -2.16 9.82
N LYS A 107 11.15 -2.12 8.79
CA LYS A 107 12.61 -2.06 8.92
C LYS A 107 13.19 -0.69 8.52
N LEU A 108 12.35 0.34 8.50
CA LEU A 108 12.76 1.67 8.11
C LEU A 108 13.68 2.26 9.19
N PRO A 109 14.87 2.78 8.84
CA PRO A 109 15.81 3.32 9.83
C PRO A 109 15.35 4.66 10.41
N SER A 110 14.49 5.38 9.67
CA SER A 110 13.99 6.70 10.02
C SER A 110 12.65 6.97 9.34
N VAL A 111 12.02 8.09 9.69
CA VAL A 111 10.82 8.59 9.01
C VAL A 111 11.17 8.86 7.53
N PRO A 112 10.47 8.26 6.56
CA PRO A 112 10.74 8.52 5.14
C PRO A 112 10.50 9.98 4.73
N GLU A 113 11.34 10.51 3.84
CA GLU A 113 11.19 11.88 3.33
C GLU A 113 9.83 12.12 2.66
N ALA A 114 9.28 11.09 2.00
CA ALA A 114 7.97 11.12 1.37
C ALA A 114 6.82 11.47 2.32
N ILE A 115 6.99 11.29 3.62
CA ILE A 115 5.97 11.68 4.60
C ILE A 115 5.88 13.21 4.69
N PHE A 116 6.97 13.94 4.46
CA PHE A 116 6.99 15.40 4.54
C PHE A 116 6.33 16.08 3.33
N SER A 117 6.06 15.37 2.23
CA SER A 117 5.31 15.93 1.10
C SER A 117 3.79 15.98 1.35
N LEU A 118 3.31 15.28 2.39
CA LEU A 118 1.88 15.16 2.70
C LEU A 118 1.35 16.37 3.48
N LYS A 119 0.71 17.28 2.76
CA LYS A 119 0.18 18.55 3.29
C LYS A 119 -0.97 18.39 4.30
N THR A 120 -1.69 17.28 4.27
CA THR A 120 -2.88 17.04 5.09
C THR A 120 -2.60 16.11 6.28
N LEU A 121 -1.35 15.69 6.44
CA LEU A 121 -0.92 14.73 7.44
C LEU A 121 -1.03 15.31 8.86
N ALA A 122 -1.75 14.59 9.72
CA ALA A 122 -1.97 14.97 11.11
C ALA A 122 -1.29 14.00 12.10
N CYS A 123 -1.03 12.76 11.68
CA CYS A 123 -0.47 11.73 12.57
C CYS A 123 0.44 10.77 11.80
N VAL A 124 1.62 10.53 12.38
CA VAL A 124 2.55 9.47 11.96
C VAL A 124 2.84 8.60 13.18
N ASN A 125 2.70 7.29 13.01
CA ASN A 125 3.12 6.30 14.00
C ASN A 125 4.14 5.35 13.38
N MET A 126 5.30 5.18 14.02
CA MET A 126 6.36 4.26 13.61
C MET A 126 6.84 3.37 14.77
N SER A 127 5.96 2.49 15.24
CA SER A 127 6.20 1.57 16.35
C SER A 127 6.80 0.23 15.92
#